data_AF-A0A319D5V6-F1
#
_entry.id   AF-A0A319D5V6-F1
#
_cell.length_a   1.000
_cell.length_b   1.000
_cell.length_c   1.000
_cell.angle_alpha   90.00
_cell.angle_beta   90.00
_cell.angle_gamma   90.00
#
_symmetry.space_group_name_H-M   'P 1'
#
loop_
_entity.id
_entity.type
_entity.pdbx_description
1 polymer ?
#
loop_
_entity_poly.entity_id
_entity_poly.type
_entity_poly.pdbx_seq_one_letter_code
_entity_poly.pdbx_strand_id
1 'polypeptide(L)'
;MPKGYLFVPIQSVLISGAIISLTCLILRLFVRRKINSRLYSEDYCLVFSWIICLSTQGLILYAIYNAGLGTHVQNLSTSVLDLFEKLILATACLFVTGSCLARSAHLIFLARIFAGKQSMRYAVYTVTVFITVGSAATFSLFVFACRPISKSWTITQAGRCINQSAIFIAVAIFNICSDILLLLLPVPTIYRLKITHTQKVKFMIISIMVCV
;
A
#
# COMPACT_ATOMS: atom_id res chain seq x y z
N MET A 1 28.57 -3.21 -13.05
CA MET A 1 27.74 -4.42 -12.93
C MET A 1 26.80 -4.48 -14.13
N PRO A 2 26.64 -5.62 -14.82
CA PRO A 2 25.70 -5.74 -15.92
C PRO A 2 24.28 -5.52 -15.41
N LYS A 3 23.53 -4.61 -16.05
CA LYS A 3 22.14 -4.31 -15.69
C LYS A 3 21.29 -5.53 -16.00
N GLY A 4 20.57 -6.05 -15.00
CA GLY A 4 19.66 -7.18 -15.18
C GLY A 4 18.56 -6.86 -16.19
N TYR A 5 18.02 -7.89 -16.86
CA TYR A 5 16.95 -7.79 -17.87
C TYR A 5 15.68 -7.08 -17.33
N LEU A 6 15.48 -7.13 -16.00
CA LEU A 6 14.37 -6.51 -15.29
C LEU A 6 14.58 -5.02 -14.94
N PHE A 7 15.76 -4.45 -15.21
CA PHE A 7 16.09 -3.07 -14.85
C PHE A 7 15.14 -2.05 -15.49
N VAL A 8 15.01 -2.11 -16.82
CA VAL A 8 14.17 -1.19 -17.60
C VAL A 8 12.68 -1.30 -17.24
N PRO A 9 12.06 -2.50 -17.24
CA PRO A 9 10.63 -2.60 -16.96
C PRO A 9 10.27 -2.15 -15.54
N ILE A 10 11.10 -2.45 -14.52
CA ILE A 10 10.81 -2.01 -13.15
C ILE A 10 10.85 -0.48 -13.05
N GLN A 11 11.86 0.17 -13.65
CA GLN A 11 11.94 1.63 -13.64
C GLN A 11 10.76 2.29 -14.36
N SER A 12 10.35 1.76 -15.51
CA SER A 12 9.19 2.27 -16.24
C SER A 12 7.90 2.20 -15.41
N VAL A 13 7.69 1.09 -14.70
CA VAL A 13 6.51 0.91 -13.83
C VAL A 13 6.54 1.88 -12.64
N LEU A 14 7.70 2.07 -12.00
CA LEU A 14 7.84 2.99 -10.87
C LEU A 14 7.55 4.44 -11.28
N ILE A 15 8.15 4.90 -12.40
CA ILE A 15 8.00 6.28 -12.87
C ILE A 15 6.55 6.54 -13.33
N SER A 16 5.97 5.63 -14.12
CA SER A 16 4.58 5.78 -14.57
C SER A 16 3.59 5.79 -13.40
N GLY A 17 3.76 4.87 -12.43
CA GLY A 17 2.94 4.84 -11.22
C GLY A 17 3.05 6.11 -10.39
N ALA A 18 4.26 6.66 -10.22
CA ALA A 18 4.47 7.92 -9.50
C ALA A 18 3.74 9.09 -10.17
N ILE A 19 3.82 9.20 -11.49
CA ILE A 19 3.19 10.27 -12.27
C ILE A 19 1.66 10.19 -12.17
N ILE A 20 1.10 8.98 -12.34
CA ILE A 20 -0.35 8.77 -12.24
C ILE A 20 -0.84 9.14 -10.83
N SER A 21 -0.18 8.62 -9.79
CA SER A 21 -0.55 8.87 -8.40
C SER A 21 -0.46 10.36 -8.03
N LEU A 22 0.61 11.04 -8.45
CA LEU A 22 0.77 12.49 -8.24
C LEU A 22 -0.34 13.28 -8.94
N THR A 23 -0.66 12.93 -10.18
CA THR A 23 -1.71 13.59 -10.96
C THR A 23 -3.07 13.45 -10.29
N CYS A 24 -3.41 12.24 -9.84
CA CYS A 24 -4.64 11.95 -9.09
C CYS A 24 -4.71 12.71 -7.76
N LEU A 25 -3.59 12.79 -7.02
CA LEU A 25 -3.50 13.53 -5.77
C LEU A 25 -3.73 15.03 -5.97
N ILE A 26 -3.05 15.63 -6.96
CA ILE A 26 -3.21 17.04 -7.30
C ILE A 26 -4.64 17.34 -7.71
N LEU A 27 -5.22 16.53 -8.59
CA LEU A 27 -6.60 16.69 -9.04
C LEU A 27 -7.58 16.63 -7.86
N ARG A 28 -7.38 15.68 -6.95
CA ARG A 28 -8.20 15.55 -5.73
C ARG A 28 -8.13 16.78 -4.84
N LEU A 29 -6.92 17.25 -4.55
CA LEU A 29 -6.72 18.44 -3.72
C LEU A 29 -7.29 19.69 -4.38
N PHE A 30 -7.16 19.81 -5.70
CA PHE A 30 -7.73 20.91 -6.48
C PHE A 30 -9.26 20.89 -6.45
N VAL A 31 -9.90 19.76 -6.74
CA VAL A 31 -11.35 19.59 -6.70
C VAL A 31 -11.89 19.86 -5.30
N ARG A 32 -11.22 19.35 -4.26
CA ARG A 32 -11.64 19.60 -2.86
C ARG A 32 -11.49 21.06 -2.45
N ARG A 33 -10.40 21.73 -2.81
CA ARG A 33 -10.25 23.17 -2.55
C ARG A 33 -11.32 24.00 -3.26
N LYS A 34 -11.66 23.64 -4.50
CA LYS A 34 -12.66 24.37 -5.30
C LYS A 34 -14.09 24.10 -4.85
N ILE A 35 -14.43 22.89 -4.42
CA ILE A 35 -15.81 22.50 -4.06
C ILE A 35 -16.11 22.64 -2.56
N ASN A 36 -15.17 22.31 -1.66
CA ASN A 36 -15.50 22.03 -0.26
C ASN A 36 -14.79 22.90 0.79
N SER A 37 -13.94 23.86 0.38
CA SER A 37 -13.14 24.85 1.15
C SER A 37 -12.30 24.35 2.35
N ARG A 38 -12.64 23.22 2.99
CA ARG A 38 -11.96 22.63 4.15
C ARG A 38 -11.28 21.33 3.77
N LEU A 39 -10.02 21.20 4.19
CA LEU A 39 -9.28 19.94 4.19
C LEU A 39 -9.73 19.13 5.40
N TYR A 40 -9.82 17.83 5.21
CA TYR A 40 -10.21 16.91 6.27
C TYR A 40 -9.09 15.93 6.58
N SER A 41 -9.19 15.25 7.73
CA SER A 41 -8.19 14.29 8.20
C SER A 41 -7.85 13.22 7.16
N GLU A 42 -8.78 12.80 6.31
CA GLU A 42 -8.48 11.82 5.26
C GLU A 42 -7.52 12.34 4.18
N ASP A 43 -7.49 13.65 3.90
CA ASP A 43 -6.59 14.22 2.90
C ASP A 43 -5.14 14.23 3.43
N TYR A 44 -4.96 14.50 4.72
CA TYR A 44 -3.65 14.42 5.38
C TYR A 44 -3.12 12.99 5.42
N CYS A 45 -3.96 12.01 5.79
CA CYS A 45 -3.58 10.59 5.76
C CYS A 45 -3.15 10.14 4.37
N LEU A 46 -3.84 10.63 3.32
CA LEU A 46 -3.56 10.25 1.94
C LEU A 46 -2.29 10.91 1.40
N VAL A 47 -2.02 12.17 1.74
CA VAL A 47 -0.74 12.83 1.44
C VAL A 47 0.42 12.11 2.12
N PHE A 48 0.27 11.75 3.39
CA PHE A 48 1.31 11.03 4.12
C PHE A 48 1.53 9.62 3.55
N SER A 49 0.46 8.92 3.18
CA SER A 49 0.54 7.65 2.47
C SER A 49 1.29 7.80 1.14
N TRP A 50 1.06 8.87 0.39
CA TRP A 50 1.75 9.13 -0.87
C TRP A 50 3.25 9.36 -0.67
N ILE A 51 3.64 10.10 0.37
CA ILE A 51 5.06 10.28 0.75
C ILE A 51 5.72 8.94 1.06
N ILE A 52 5.05 8.07 1.84
CA ILE A 52 5.57 6.73 2.15
C ILE A 52 5.72 5.88 0.87
N CYS A 53 4.74 5.95 -0.04
CA CYS A 53 4.83 5.27 -1.34
C CYS A 53 6.05 5.75 -2.13
N LEU A 54 6.31 7.07 -2.19
CA LEU A 54 7.51 7.61 -2.83
C LEU A 54 8.79 7.12 -2.18
N SER A 55 8.86 7.09 -0.84
CA SER A 55 10.02 6.53 -0.13
C SER A 55 10.25 5.06 -0.48
N THR A 56 9.17 4.28 -0.56
CA THR A 56 9.22 2.86 -0.95
C THR A 56 9.76 2.70 -2.37
N GLN A 57 9.29 3.50 -3.32
CA GLN A 57 9.79 3.48 -4.70
C GLN A 57 11.27 3.91 -4.79
N GLY A 58 11.68 4.92 -4.01
CA GLY A 58 13.07 5.36 -3.93
C GLY A 58 14.00 4.27 -3.42
N LEU A 59 13.60 3.52 -2.39
CA LEU A 59 14.36 2.37 -1.90
C LEU A 59 14.46 1.24 -2.92
N ILE A 60 13.38 0.97 -3.67
CA ILE A 60 13.42 -0.02 -4.75
C ILE A 60 14.39 0.40 -5.85
N LEU A 61 14.37 1.68 -6.27
CA LEU A 61 15.34 2.21 -7.23
C LEU A 61 16.77 2.06 -6.69
N TYR A 62 17.00 2.41 -5.42
CA TYR A 62 18.30 2.25 -4.79
C TYR A 62 18.77 0.79 -4.78
N ALA A 63 17.87 -0.16 -4.50
CA ALA A 63 18.15 -1.59 -4.53
C ALA A 63 18.51 -2.09 -5.95
N ILE A 64 17.90 -1.54 -6.99
CA ILE A 64 18.23 -1.86 -8.38
C ILE A 64 19.65 -1.41 -8.72
N TYR A 65 20.03 -0.20 -8.34
CA TYR A 65 21.36 0.35 -8.67
C TYR A 65 22.50 -0.25 -7.84
N ASN A 66 22.27 -0.50 -6.55
CA ASN A 66 23.34 -0.84 -5.61
C ASN A 66 23.28 -2.29 -5.10
N ALA A 67 22.11 -2.94 -5.12
CA ALA A 67 21.93 -4.29 -4.60
C ALA A 67 21.69 -5.34 -5.70
N GLY A 68 21.80 -4.96 -6.98
CA GLY A 68 21.69 -5.89 -8.10
C GLY A 68 20.30 -6.53 -8.26
N LEU A 69 19.23 -5.87 -7.77
CA LEU A 69 17.85 -6.34 -7.90
C LEU A 69 17.57 -6.69 -9.38
N GLY A 70 17.19 -7.95 -9.65
CA GLY A 70 16.98 -8.48 -11.01
C GLY A 70 18.13 -9.31 -11.60
N THR A 71 19.15 -9.66 -10.80
CA THR A 71 20.20 -10.63 -11.16
C THR A 71 20.09 -11.91 -10.33
N HIS A 72 20.56 -13.05 -10.85
CA HIS A 72 20.52 -14.31 -10.12
C HIS A 72 21.38 -14.25 -8.85
N VAL A 73 20.83 -14.70 -7.72
CA VAL A 73 21.42 -14.70 -6.37
C VAL A 73 22.87 -15.24 -6.35
N GLN A 74 23.17 -16.21 -7.22
CA GLN A 74 24.49 -16.86 -7.34
C GLN A 74 25.62 -15.93 -7.80
N ASN A 75 25.30 -14.78 -8.42
CA ASN A 75 26.28 -13.83 -8.94
C ASN A 75 26.57 -12.65 -7.99
N LEU A 76 25.96 -12.63 -6.79
CA LEU A 76 26.10 -11.53 -5.84
C LEU A 76 27.09 -11.86 -4.73
N SER A 77 27.92 -10.87 -4.37
CA SER A 77 28.77 -10.94 -3.18
C SER A 77 27.92 -10.91 -1.91
N THR A 78 28.39 -11.56 -0.85
CA THR A 78 27.71 -11.65 0.45
C THR A 78 27.41 -10.27 1.06
N SER A 79 28.27 -9.28 0.83
CA SER A 79 28.06 -7.90 1.29
C SER A 79 26.88 -7.20 0.56
N VAL A 80 26.67 -7.51 -0.71
CA VAL A 80 25.56 -6.95 -1.52
C VAL A 80 24.24 -7.62 -1.13
N LEU A 81 24.31 -8.91 -0.79
CA LEU A 81 23.19 -9.68 -0.26
C LEU A 81 22.71 -9.16 1.11
N ASP A 82 23.61 -8.78 2.02
CA ASP A 82 23.22 -8.15 3.30
C ASP A 82 22.53 -6.79 3.09
N LEU A 83 23.00 -6.00 2.12
CA LEU A 83 22.34 -4.74 1.75
C LEU A 83 20.95 -4.98 1.15
N PHE A 84 20.82 -6.03 0.33
CA PHE A 84 19.55 -6.43 -0.28
C PHE A 84 18.49 -6.79 0.77
N GLU A 85 18.83 -7.63 1.75
CA GLU A 85 17.89 -8.03 2.81
C GLU A 85 17.47 -6.84 3.70
N LYS A 86 18.38 -5.89 3.96
CA LYS A 86 18.02 -4.64 4.66
C LYS A 86 17.01 -3.82 3.86
N LEU A 87 17.23 -3.68 2.56
CA LEU A 87 16.37 -2.90 1.68
C LEU A 87 15.00 -3.56 1.49
N ILE A 88 14.94 -4.89 1.38
CA ILE A 88 13.66 -5.59 1.22
C ILE A 88 12.82 -5.51 2.48
N LEU A 89 13.44 -5.63 3.67
CA LEU A 89 12.75 -5.46 4.96
C LEU A 89 12.23 -4.03 5.12
N ALA A 90 13.06 -3.02 4.83
CA ALA A 90 12.66 -1.61 4.90
C ALA A 90 11.49 -1.30 3.93
N THR A 91 11.59 -1.79 2.70
CA THR A 91 10.56 -1.62 1.66
C THR A 91 9.25 -2.30 2.07
N ALA A 92 9.31 -3.52 2.63
CA ALA A 92 8.12 -4.24 3.09
C ALA A 92 7.41 -3.51 4.25
N CYS A 93 8.16 -3.03 5.24
CA CYS A 93 7.61 -2.27 6.36
C CYS A 93 6.95 -0.96 5.91
N LEU A 94 7.61 -0.21 5.02
CA LEU A 94 7.06 1.04 4.47
C LEU A 94 5.82 0.76 3.62
N PHE A 95 5.84 -0.29 2.80
CA PHE A 95 4.69 -0.70 1.99
C PHE A 95 3.47 -1.01 2.85
N VAL A 96 3.61 -1.86 3.88
CA VAL A 96 2.50 -2.19 4.80
C VAL A 96 1.95 -0.94 5.48
N THR A 97 2.84 -0.05 5.93
CA THR A 97 2.44 1.19 6.60
C THR A 97 1.70 2.13 5.65
N GLY A 98 2.25 2.38 4.47
CA GLY A 98 1.64 3.23 3.45
C GLY A 98 0.28 2.70 3.01
N SER A 99 0.18 1.40 2.69
CA SER A 99 -1.10 0.79 2.30
C SER A 99 -2.14 0.86 3.42
N CYS A 100 -1.76 0.67 4.68
CA CYS A 100 -2.67 0.81 5.82
C CYS A 100 -3.26 2.23 5.91
N LEU A 101 -2.42 3.26 5.71
CA LEU A 101 -2.86 4.66 5.74
C LEU A 101 -3.78 5.00 4.57
N ALA A 102 -3.47 4.56 3.34
CA ALA A 102 -4.32 4.75 2.17
C ALA A 102 -5.72 4.14 2.40
N ARG A 103 -5.77 2.89 2.88
CA ARG A 103 -7.01 2.18 3.17
C ARG A 103 -7.81 2.85 4.30
N SER A 104 -7.12 3.34 5.33
CA SER A 104 -7.75 4.10 6.42
C SER A 104 -8.36 5.42 5.93
N ALA A 105 -7.68 6.15 5.05
CA ALA A 105 -8.21 7.37 4.44
C ALA A 105 -9.50 7.11 3.63
N HIS A 106 -9.56 5.98 2.91
CA HIS A 106 -10.76 5.55 2.20
C HIS A 106 -11.91 5.24 3.19
N LEU A 107 -11.64 4.48 4.25
CA LEU A 107 -12.65 4.17 5.26
C LEU A 107 -13.20 5.42 5.96
N ILE A 108 -12.34 6.39 6.31
CA ILE A 108 -12.75 7.67 6.88
C ILE A 108 -13.66 8.43 5.91
N PHE A 109 -13.34 8.42 4.63
CA PHE A 109 -14.16 9.04 3.59
C PHE A 109 -15.56 8.41 3.50
N LEU A 110 -15.63 7.07 3.48
CA LEU A 110 -16.91 6.34 3.46
C LEU A 110 -17.70 6.54 4.75
N ALA A 111 -17.03 6.55 5.91
CA ALA A 111 -17.66 6.82 7.21
C ALA A 111 -18.36 8.18 7.22
N ARG A 112 -17.72 9.22 6.65
CA ARG A 112 -18.30 10.57 6.60
C ARG A 112 -19.50 10.64 5.67
N ILE A 113 -19.38 10.10 4.45
CA ILE A 113 -20.46 10.15 3.46
C ILE A 113 -21.73 9.48 3.99
N PHE A 114 -21.56 8.35 4.69
CA PHE A 114 -22.67 7.52 5.14
C PHE A 114 -22.94 7.63 6.64
N ALA A 115 -22.54 8.76 7.27
CA ALA A 115 -22.66 8.97 8.72
C ALA A 115 -24.09 8.75 9.25
N GLY A 116 -25.12 8.95 8.42
CA GLY A 116 -26.53 8.75 8.78
C GLY A 116 -27.04 7.30 8.77
N LYS A 117 -26.26 6.31 8.31
CA LYS A 117 -26.70 4.90 8.23
C LYS A 117 -25.94 4.02 9.21
N GLN A 118 -26.62 3.54 10.25
CA GLN A 118 -26.01 2.68 11.28
C GLN A 118 -25.42 1.39 10.70
N SER A 119 -26.08 0.74 9.74
CA SER A 119 -25.56 -0.48 9.08
C SER A 119 -24.23 -0.26 8.38
N MET A 120 -24.06 0.89 7.71
CA MET A 120 -22.79 1.25 7.06
C MET A 120 -21.71 1.57 8.09
N ARG A 121 -22.08 2.21 9.19
CA ARG A 121 -21.14 2.50 10.28
C ARG A 121 -20.57 1.21 10.87
N TYR A 122 -21.40 0.19 11.13
CA TYR A 122 -20.91 -1.13 11.55
C TYR A 122 -20.01 -1.78 10.49
N ALA A 123 -20.40 -1.75 9.22
CA ALA A 123 -19.57 -2.32 8.14
C ALA A 123 -18.21 -1.61 7.99
N VAL A 124 -18.17 -0.28 8.12
CA VAL A 124 -16.91 0.47 8.10
C VAL A 124 -16.04 0.11 9.29
N TYR A 125 -16.60 -0.02 10.50
CA TYR A 125 -15.82 -0.44 11.67
C TYR A 125 -15.26 -1.85 11.54
N THR A 126 -16.06 -2.82 11.07
CA THR A 126 -15.57 -4.20 10.89
C THR A 126 -14.43 -4.27 9.88
N VAL A 127 -14.54 -3.54 8.75
CA VAL A 127 -13.46 -3.46 7.76
C VAL A 127 -12.24 -2.71 8.30
N THR A 128 -12.45 -1.65 9.10
CA THR A 128 -11.34 -0.93 9.75
C THR A 128 -10.56 -1.84 10.69
N VAL A 129 -11.25 -2.62 11.53
CA VAL A 129 -10.60 -3.58 12.43
C VAL A 129 -9.86 -4.65 11.62
N PHE A 130 -10.47 -5.20 10.57
CA PHE A 130 -9.83 -6.19 9.70
C PHE A 130 -8.53 -5.66 9.09
N ILE A 131 -8.56 -4.45 8.51
CA ILE A 131 -7.39 -3.86 7.85
C ILE A 131 -6.29 -3.50 8.85
N THR A 132 -6.65 -2.91 9.99
CA THR A 132 -5.66 -2.49 11.01
C THR A 132 -4.99 -3.69 11.68
N VAL A 133 -5.77 -4.69 12.09
CA VAL A 133 -5.25 -5.93 12.70
C VAL A 133 -4.42 -6.71 11.68
N GLY A 134 -4.89 -6.87 10.45
CA GLY A 134 -4.14 -7.58 9.42
C GLY A 134 -2.85 -6.85 9.00
N SER A 135 -2.86 -5.52 8.95
CA SER A 135 -1.65 -4.72 8.70
C SER A 135 -0.64 -4.85 9.85
N ALA A 136 -1.11 -4.82 11.10
CA ALA A 136 -0.23 -5.04 12.27
C ALA A 136 0.36 -6.46 12.30
N ALA A 137 -0.43 -7.47 11.94
CA ALA A 137 0.02 -8.85 11.86
C ALA A 137 1.07 -9.04 10.74
N THR A 138 0.83 -8.50 9.55
CA THR A 138 1.77 -8.58 8.43
C THR A 138 3.05 -7.80 8.70
N PHE A 139 2.97 -6.62 9.31
CA PHE A 139 4.14 -5.87 9.77
C PHE A 139 4.97 -6.69 10.77
N SER A 140 4.31 -7.30 11.76
CA SER A 140 4.97 -8.15 12.76
C SER A 140 5.62 -9.37 12.12
N LEU A 141 4.98 -9.98 11.11
CA LEU A 141 5.56 -11.10 10.37
C LEU A 141 6.86 -10.72 9.66
N PHE A 142 6.96 -9.52 9.08
CA PHE A 142 8.20 -9.05 8.46
C PHE A 142 9.31 -8.83 9.49
N VAL A 143 9.01 -8.15 10.60
CA VAL A 143 10.01 -7.82 11.63
C VAL A 143 10.47 -9.06 12.41
N PHE A 144 9.56 -10.00 12.69
CA PHE A 144 9.83 -11.20 13.49
C PHE A 144 9.96 -12.48 12.65
N ALA A 145 10.21 -12.36 11.34
CA ALA A 145 10.35 -13.50 10.43
C ALA A 145 11.51 -14.45 10.81
N CYS A 146 12.54 -13.93 11.46
CA CYS A 146 13.76 -14.67 11.78
C CYS A 146 14.04 -14.75 13.28
N ARG A 147 14.67 -15.86 13.70
CA ARG A 147 15.22 -16.08 15.04
C ARG A 147 16.72 -16.38 14.92
N PRO A 148 17.62 -15.52 15.41
CA PRO A 148 17.40 -14.19 16.01
C PRO A 148 16.93 -13.14 14.98
N ILE A 149 16.31 -12.06 15.43
CA ILE A 149 15.76 -10.99 14.57
C ILE A 149 16.87 -10.39 13.68
N SER A 150 18.10 -10.32 14.19
CA SER A 150 19.25 -9.81 13.46
C SER A 150 19.67 -10.61 12.23
N LYS A 151 19.24 -11.88 12.15
CA LYS A 151 19.40 -12.70 10.95
C LYS A 151 18.62 -12.13 9.75
N SER A 152 17.56 -11.35 9.99
CA SER A 152 16.74 -10.76 8.92
C SER A 152 17.48 -9.70 8.10
N TRP A 153 18.61 -9.16 8.59
CA TRP A 153 19.41 -8.16 7.89
C TRP A 153 20.91 -8.52 7.82
N THR A 154 21.29 -9.72 8.23
CA THR A 154 22.67 -10.20 8.24
C THR A 154 22.69 -11.70 7.94
N ILE A 155 23.04 -12.04 6.72
CA ILE A 155 22.99 -13.39 6.17
C ILE A 155 24.06 -14.28 6.80
N THR A 156 25.19 -13.70 7.20
CA THR A 156 26.31 -14.43 7.82
C THR A 156 26.01 -14.94 9.24
N GLN A 157 24.97 -14.43 9.91
CA GLN A 157 24.62 -14.87 11.26
C GLN A 157 23.98 -16.27 11.26
N ALA A 158 24.18 -17.10 12.28
CA ALA A 158 23.43 -18.36 12.40
C ALA A 158 21.99 -18.10 12.87
N GLY A 159 21.01 -18.80 12.30
CA GLY A 159 19.61 -18.64 12.68
C GLY A 159 18.63 -19.34 11.73
N ARG A 160 17.36 -19.40 12.13
CA ARG A 160 16.27 -19.94 11.31
C ARG A 160 15.26 -18.83 10.98
N CYS A 161 14.90 -18.74 9.71
CA CYS A 161 13.88 -17.84 9.22
C CYS A 161 12.67 -18.64 8.71
N ILE A 162 11.49 -18.03 8.80
CA ILE A 162 10.29 -18.51 8.14
C ILE A 162 10.48 -18.37 6.62
N ASN A 163 9.79 -19.21 5.84
CA ASN A 163 9.85 -19.15 4.39
C ASN A 163 9.36 -17.77 3.89
N GLN A 164 10.27 -17.00 3.31
CA GLN A 164 10.02 -15.65 2.82
C GLN A 164 8.94 -15.64 1.74
N SER A 165 8.96 -16.60 0.81
CA SER A 165 7.92 -16.73 -0.23
C SER A 165 6.53 -16.95 0.38
N ALA A 166 6.42 -17.74 1.45
CA ALA A 166 5.15 -17.95 2.12
C ALA A 166 4.63 -16.66 2.78
N ILE A 167 5.50 -15.84 3.38
CA ILE A 167 5.13 -14.54 3.94
C ILE A 167 4.62 -13.61 2.83
N PHE A 168 5.34 -13.51 1.70
CA PHE A 168 4.91 -12.67 0.58
C PHE A 168 3.57 -13.11 -0.01
N ILE A 169 3.33 -14.42 -0.14
CA ILE A 169 2.04 -14.96 -0.61
C ILE A 169 0.92 -14.59 0.37
N ALA A 170 1.13 -14.76 1.68
CA ALA A 170 0.13 -14.41 2.68
C ALA A 170 -0.21 -12.91 2.65
N VAL A 171 0.81 -12.05 2.52
CA VAL A 171 0.64 -10.60 2.39
C VAL A 171 -0.09 -10.23 1.09
N ALA A 172 0.20 -10.91 -0.01
CA ALA A 172 -0.48 -10.69 -1.29
C ALA A 172 -1.98 -11.03 -1.18
N ILE A 173 -2.32 -12.18 -0.59
CA ILE A 173 -3.71 -12.59 -0.36
C ILE A 173 -4.43 -11.56 0.51
N PHE A 174 -3.81 -11.13 1.62
CA PHE A 174 -4.39 -10.13 2.52
C PHE A 174 -4.67 -8.79 1.81
N ASN A 175 -3.73 -8.33 0.97
CA ASN A 175 -3.92 -7.10 0.20
C ASN A 175 -5.08 -7.22 -0.79
N ILE A 176 -5.13 -8.31 -1.56
CA ILE A 176 -6.23 -8.56 -2.52
C ILE A 176 -7.58 -8.60 -1.80
N CYS A 177 -7.66 -9.32 -0.68
CA CYS A 177 -8.89 -9.37 0.12
C CYS A 177 -9.30 -7.98 0.63
N SER A 178 -8.34 -7.18 1.11
CA SER A 178 -8.58 -5.82 1.60
C SER A 178 -9.11 -4.90 0.49
N ASP A 179 -8.53 -5.00 -0.71
CA ASP A 179 -8.92 -4.16 -1.85
C ASP A 179 -10.32 -4.54 -2.35
N ILE A 180 -10.64 -5.84 -2.42
CA ILE A 180 -12.00 -6.32 -2.72
C ILE A 180 -13.01 -5.80 -1.69
N LEU A 181 -12.66 -5.86 -0.39
CA LEU A 181 -13.54 -5.38 0.68
C LEU A 181 -13.85 -3.89 0.53
N LEU A 182 -12.85 -3.08 0.23
CA LEU A 182 -13.00 -1.63 0.03
C LEU A 182 -13.83 -1.31 -1.23
N LEU A 183 -13.63 -2.06 -2.32
CA LEU A 183 -14.41 -1.90 -3.54
C LEU A 183 -15.88 -2.31 -3.36
N LEU A 184 -16.14 -3.37 -2.61
CA LEU A 184 -17.50 -3.86 -2.37
C LEU A 184 -18.25 -3.04 -1.33
N LEU A 185 -17.57 -2.41 -0.36
CA LEU A 185 -18.21 -1.65 0.72
C LEU A 185 -19.21 -0.57 0.24
N PRO A 186 -18.91 0.28 -0.76
CA PRO A 186 -19.85 1.30 -1.23
C PRO A 186 -20.98 0.75 -2.11
N VAL A 187 -20.79 -0.40 -2.77
CA VAL A 187 -21.70 -0.89 -3.82
C VAL A 187 -23.12 -1.16 -3.29
N PRO A 188 -23.34 -2.00 -2.26
CA PRO A 188 -24.68 -2.24 -1.72
C PRO A 188 -25.37 -0.97 -1.22
N THR A 189 -24.59 -0.03 -0.69
CA THR A 189 -25.11 1.22 -0.13
C THR A 189 -25.64 2.14 -1.23
N ILE A 190 -24.95 2.22 -2.38
CA ILE A 190 -25.39 2.97 -3.56
C ILE A 190 -26.66 2.35 -4.16
N TYR A 191 -26.74 1.02 -4.23
CA TYR A 191 -27.93 0.33 -4.76
C TYR A 191 -29.18 0.59 -3.91
N ARG A 192 -29.04 0.67 -2.58
CA ARG A 192 -30.16 0.96 -1.67
C ARG A 192 -30.51 2.44 -1.55
N LEU A 193 -29.71 3.36 -2.09
CA LEU A 193 -29.96 4.80 -2.01
C LEU A 193 -30.70 5.27 -3.27
N LYS A 194 -31.89 5.86 -3.10
CA LYS A 194 -32.70 6.47 -4.17
C LYS A 194 -32.09 7.80 -4.66
N ILE A 195 -30.86 7.75 -5.17
CA ILE A 195 -30.16 8.90 -5.78
C ILE A 195 -30.27 8.85 -7.31
N THR A 196 -30.20 10.02 -7.95
CA THR A 196 -30.26 10.14 -9.42
C THR A 196 -29.09 9.40 -10.07
N HIS A 197 -29.29 8.86 -11.27
CA HIS A 197 -28.26 8.08 -11.99
C HIS A 197 -26.94 8.86 -12.15
N THR A 198 -27.01 10.17 -12.36
CA THR A 198 -25.83 11.05 -12.45
C THR A 198 -25.03 11.15 -11.15
N GLN A 199 -25.70 11.11 -9.99
CA GLN A 199 -25.03 11.09 -8.68
C GLN A 199 -24.38 9.73 -8.40
N LYS A 200 -25.02 8.62 -8.82
CA LYS A 200 -24.45 7.27 -8.69
C LYS A 200 -23.13 7.15 -9.46
N VAL A 201 -23.11 7.62 -10.70
CA VAL A 201 -21.90 7.58 -11.55
C VAL A 201 -20.79 8.43 -10.96
N LYS A 202 -21.07 9.66 -10.54
CA LYS A 202 -20.07 10.53 -9.89
C LYS A 202 -19.48 9.89 -8.63
N PHE A 203 -20.32 9.26 -7.81
CA PHE A 203 -19.85 8.60 -6.59
C PHE A 203 -18.95 7.39 -6.89
N MET A 204 -19.33 6.58 -7.89
CA MET A 204 -18.54 5.43 -8.31
C MET A 204 -17.17 5.88 -8.86
N ILE A 205 -17.13 6.93 -9.69
CA ILE A 205 -15.88 7.49 -10.22
C ILE A 205 -14.97 7.98 -9.09
N ILE A 206 -15.51 8.71 -8.11
CA ILE A 206 -14.73 9.21 -6.98
C ILE A 206 -14.23 8.04 -6.12
N SER A 207 -15.07 7.04 -5.86
CA SER A 207 -14.68 5.86 -5.08
C SER A 207 -13.56 5.06 -5.75
N ILE A 208 -13.60 4.93 -7.07
CA ILE A 208 -12.54 4.26 -7.86
C ILE A 208 -11.26 5.12 -7.84
N MET A 209 -11.36 6.43 -8.07
CA MET A 209 -10.23 7.36 -8.04
C MET A 209 -9.58 7.48 -6.64
N VAL A 210 -10.31 7.17 -5.57
CA VAL A 210 -9.77 7.13 -4.20
C VAL A 210 -9.00 5.82 -3.95
N CYS A 211 -9.35 4.75 -4.67
CA CYS A 211 -8.79 3.41 -4.50
C CYS A 211 -7.56 3.16 -5.38
N VAL A 212 -7.44 3.87 -6.51
CA VAL A 212 -6.30 3.87 -7.45
C VAL A 212 -5.31 4.97 -7.07
#